data_AF-A0A444IWK4-F1
#
_entry.id   AF-A0A444IWK4-F1
#
_cell.length_a   1.000
_cell.length_b   1.000
_cell.length_c   1.000
_cell.angle_alpha   90.00
_cell.angle_beta   90.00
_cell.angle_gamma   90.00
#
_symmetry.space_group_name_H-M   'P 1'
#
loop_
_entity.id
_entity.type
_entity.pdbx_description
1 polymer ?
#
loop_
_entity_poly.entity_id
_entity_poly.type
_entity_poly.pdbx_seq_one_letter_code
_entity_poly.pdbx_strand_id
1 'polypeptide(L)'
;MTDNGTNYWYVEAVNTAGTTRYPSTGTLSFTVQSLQPLPEISTPSPTDGAPVTAGVSGQLLQVVVTNADSCMIYYGVDTDTNTSVAGEINGDYCEATISYGADMTNDGTNYWYVEAVNTAGTTRYPSTDTLSFTVSISDNKPKAMPWLLVLLKGDSVEPPRTSSPWILFLPAIICNPAL
;
A
#
# COMPACT_ATOMS: atom_id res chain seq x y z
N MET A 1 -20.24 -14.14 -37.21
CA MET A 1 -19.27 -13.06 -36.88
C MET A 1 -18.41 -13.58 -35.76
N THR A 2 -17.12 -13.25 -35.75
CA THR A 2 -16.23 -13.53 -34.62
C THR A 2 -16.16 -12.31 -33.71
N ASP A 3 -16.26 -12.54 -32.41
CA ASP A 3 -16.22 -11.48 -31.39
C ASP A 3 -14.80 -10.92 -31.17
N ASN A 4 -13.81 -11.54 -31.81
CA ASN A 4 -12.44 -11.06 -31.91
C ASN A 4 -11.87 -11.43 -33.29
N GLY A 5 -11.18 -10.50 -33.93
CA GLY A 5 -10.51 -10.69 -35.21
C GLY A 5 -11.21 -10.07 -36.41
N THR A 6 -10.68 -10.38 -37.59
CA THR A 6 -11.17 -9.81 -38.86
C THR A 6 -12.38 -10.57 -39.35
N ASN A 7 -13.50 -9.86 -39.46
CA ASN A 7 -14.74 -10.36 -40.02
C ASN A 7 -14.81 -9.97 -41.50
N TYR A 8 -15.18 -10.94 -42.34
CA TYR A 8 -15.35 -10.73 -43.77
C TYR A 8 -16.82 -10.84 -44.15
N TRP A 9 -17.29 -9.96 -45.02
CA TRP A 9 -18.68 -9.95 -45.48
C TRP A 9 -18.79 -9.45 -46.93
N TYR A 10 -19.90 -9.80 -47.55
CA TYR A 10 -20.31 -9.30 -48.86
C TYR A 10 -21.85 -9.27 -48.91
N VAL A 11 -22.41 -8.58 -49.89
CA VAL A 11 -23.85 -8.49 -50.09
C VAL A 11 -24.21 -9.10 -51.44
N GLU A 12 -25.24 -9.94 -51.47
CA GLU A 12 -25.87 -10.40 -52.71
C GLU A 12 -27.29 -9.85 -52.80
N ALA A 13 -27.63 -9.31 -53.97
CA ALA A 13 -28.98 -8.88 -54.29
C ALA A 13 -29.51 -9.77 -55.43
N VAL A 14 -30.65 -10.41 -55.19
CA VAL A 14 -31.28 -11.38 -56.11
C VAL A 14 -32.63 -10.85 -56.57
N ASN A 15 -32.90 -10.92 -57.87
CA ASN A 15 -34.22 -10.69 -58.45
C ASN A 15 -34.50 -11.72 -59.57
N THR A 16 -35.63 -11.58 -60.27
CA THR A 16 -36.01 -12.49 -61.37
C THR A 16 -35.06 -12.46 -62.57
N ALA A 17 -34.23 -11.43 -62.69
CA ALA A 17 -33.23 -11.29 -63.75
C ALA A 17 -31.84 -11.86 -63.36
N GLY A 18 -31.61 -12.18 -62.08
CA GLY A 18 -30.38 -12.83 -61.60
C GLY A 18 -29.89 -12.33 -60.25
N THR A 19 -28.62 -12.62 -59.96
CA THR A 19 -27.93 -12.25 -58.71
C THR A 19 -26.78 -11.30 -59.00
N THR A 20 -26.68 -10.22 -58.22
CA THR A 20 -25.53 -9.30 -58.22
C THR A 20 -24.85 -9.35 -56.86
N ARG A 21 -23.52 -9.14 -56.83
CA ARG A 21 -22.70 -9.19 -55.61
C ARG A 21 -21.93 -7.90 -55.42
N TYR A 22 -21.85 -7.41 -54.19
CA TYR A 22 -21.00 -6.29 -53.78
C TYR A 22 -20.07 -6.70 -52.63
N PRO A 23 -18.76 -6.43 -52.72
CA PRO A 23 -18.02 -5.98 -53.91
C PRO A 23 -18.01 -7.07 -54.99
N SER A 24 -17.90 -6.66 -56.26
CA SER A 24 -17.90 -7.59 -57.41
C SER A 24 -16.74 -8.58 -57.37
N THR A 25 -15.65 -8.24 -56.67
CA THR A 25 -14.52 -9.12 -56.35
C THR A 25 -14.10 -8.94 -54.90
N GLY A 26 -13.69 -10.01 -54.23
CA GLY A 26 -13.22 -9.96 -52.84
C GLY A 26 -14.34 -9.86 -51.80
N THR A 27 -14.02 -9.38 -50.60
CA THR A 27 -14.94 -9.23 -49.46
C THR A 27 -14.62 -7.93 -48.74
N LEU A 28 -15.65 -7.28 -48.19
CA LEU A 28 -15.47 -6.21 -47.23
C LEU A 28 -14.98 -6.80 -45.91
N SER A 29 -14.21 -6.03 -45.16
CA SER A 29 -13.73 -6.46 -43.86
C SER A 29 -13.81 -5.36 -42.83
N PHE A 30 -13.97 -5.76 -41.58
CA PHE A 30 -13.76 -4.93 -40.41
C PHE A 30 -13.10 -5.78 -39.34
N THR A 31 -12.36 -5.14 -38.44
CA THR A 31 -11.69 -5.82 -37.33
C THR A 31 -12.41 -5.46 -36.04
N VAL A 32 -12.78 -6.49 -35.28
CA VAL A 32 -13.23 -6.33 -33.90
C VAL A 32 -12.01 -6.59 -33.03
N GLN A 33 -11.55 -5.57 -32.30
CA GLN A 33 -10.52 -5.77 -31.29
C GLN A 33 -11.18 -6.33 -30.04
N SER A 34 -10.63 -7.43 -29.49
CA SER A 34 -10.97 -7.79 -28.11
C SER A 34 -10.46 -6.69 -27.19
N LEU A 35 -11.37 -5.98 -26.53
CA LEU A 35 -11.00 -5.17 -25.39
C LEU A 35 -10.51 -6.11 -24.29
N GLN A 36 -9.31 -5.86 -23.77
CA GLN A 36 -8.89 -6.43 -22.50
C GLN A 36 -10.00 -6.11 -21.47
N PRO A 37 -10.33 -7.00 -20.52
CA PRO A 37 -11.19 -6.62 -19.40
C PRO A 37 -10.59 -5.41 -18.67
N LEU A 38 -11.39 -4.54 -18.06
CA LEU A 38 -10.82 -3.51 -17.18
C LEU A 38 -9.96 -4.17 -16.08
N PRO A 39 -8.94 -3.47 -15.56
CA PRO A 39 -8.17 -3.97 -14.44
C PRO A 39 -9.10 -4.29 -13.26
N GLU A 40 -8.84 -5.37 -12.55
CA GLU A 40 -9.58 -5.73 -11.34
C GLU A 40 -8.63 -5.64 -10.15
N ILE A 41 -9.05 -4.94 -9.10
CA ILE A 41 -8.24 -4.71 -7.89
C ILE A 41 -8.96 -5.32 -6.69
N SER A 42 -8.23 -6.06 -5.85
CA SER A 42 -8.77 -6.68 -4.64
C SER A 42 -7.72 -6.82 -3.53
N THR A 43 -8.16 -7.31 -2.37
CA THR A 43 -7.33 -7.68 -1.20
C THR A 43 -6.28 -6.63 -0.83
N PRO A 44 -6.69 -5.41 -0.43
CA PRO A 44 -5.75 -4.38 -0.01
C PRO A 44 -4.98 -4.81 1.24
N SER A 45 -3.69 -4.48 1.28
CA SER A 45 -2.81 -4.64 2.41
C SER A 45 -2.00 -3.35 2.59
N PRO A 46 -2.15 -2.63 3.72
CA PRO A 46 -3.04 -2.91 4.84
C PRO A 46 -4.54 -2.83 4.46
N THR A 47 -5.38 -3.70 5.05
CA THR A 47 -6.83 -3.59 4.84
C THR A 47 -7.39 -2.29 5.45
N ASP A 48 -8.57 -1.86 5.02
CA ASP A 48 -9.19 -0.65 5.58
C ASP A 48 -9.37 -0.74 7.12
N GLY A 49 -8.96 0.31 7.81
CA GLY A 49 -8.95 0.41 9.27
C GLY A 49 -7.92 -0.46 9.99
N ALA A 50 -6.98 -1.10 9.28
CA ALA A 50 -6.03 -2.00 9.92
C ALA A 50 -5.04 -1.28 10.85
N PRO A 51 -4.74 -1.85 12.03
CA PRO A 51 -3.58 -1.44 12.81
C PRO A 51 -2.31 -2.07 12.25
N VAL A 52 -1.24 -1.29 12.14
CA VAL A 52 0.07 -1.74 11.65
C VAL A 52 1.18 -1.23 12.57
N THR A 53 2.22 -2.04 12.77
CA THR A 53 3.43 -1.60 13.48
C THR A 53 4.40 -0.95 12.50
N ALA A 54 4.96 0.19 12.86
CA ALA A 54 5.90 0.91 12.01
C ALA A 54 7.08 0.02 11.57
N GLY A 55 7.24 -0.15 10.25
CA GLY A 55 8.39 -0.84 9.65
C GLY A 55 9.65 0.03 9.66
N VAL A 56 10.83 -0.60 9.65
CA VAL A 56 12.10 0.16 9.63
C VAL A 56 12.32 0.96 8.34
N SER A 57 11.81 0.47 7.22
CA SER A 57 11.98 1.08 5.89
C SER A 57 10.73 1.82 5.39
N GLY A 58 9.64 1.79 6.16
CA GLY A 58 8.34 2.27 5.73
C GLY A 58 7.23 1.22 5.83
N GLN A 59 6.13 1.51 5.14
CA GLN A 59 4.97 0.64 5.03
C GLN A 59 4.87 0.07 3.61
N LEU A 60 4.71 -1.25 3.50
CA LEU A 60 4.31 -1.89 2.25
C LEU A 60 2.81 -1.63 2.02
N LEU A 61 2.48 -1.00 0.89
CA LEU A 61 1.13 -0.90 0.35
C LEU A 61 1.05 -1.85 -0.84
N GLN A 62 0.06 -2.74 -0.83
CA GLN A 62 -0.09 -3.78 -1.83
C GLN A 62 -1.57 -4.07 -2.08
N VAL A 63 -1.92 -4.34 -3.34
CA VAL A 63 -3.20 -4.92 -3.74
C VAL A 63 -2.97 -6.09 -4.68
N VAL A 64 -3.92 -7.01 -4.76
CA VAL A 64 -3.99 -7.94 -5.90
C VAL A 64 -4.60 -7.19 -7.08
N VAL A 65 -3.93 -7.23 -8.22
CA VAL A 65 -4.38 -6.64 -9.47
C VAL A 65 -4.34 -7.67 -10.60
N THR A 66 -5.42 -7.78 -11.37
CA THR A 66 -5.45 -8.58 -12.60
C THR A 66 -5.76 -7.70 -13.80
N ASN A 67 -5.33 -8.13 -14.99
CA ASN A 67 -5.51 -7.42 -16.25
C ASN A 67 -4.94 -6.00 -16.27
N ALA A 68 -3.95 -5.65 -15.43
CA ALA A 68 -3.31 -4.34 -15.43
C ALA A 68 -1.98 -4.36 -16.18
N ASP A 69 -1.71 -3.30 -16.93
CA ASP A 69 -0.41 -3.05 -17.57
C ASP A 69 0.48 -2.16 -16.68
N SER A 70 -0.14 -1.36 -15.81
CA SER A 70 0.55 -0.51 -14.82
C SER A 70 -0.37 -0.18 -13.65
N CYS A 71 0.21 0.30 -12.54
CA CYS A 71 -0.56 0.79 -11.41
C CYS A 71 0.13 1.96 -10.71
N MET A 72 -0.68 2.81 -10.07
CA MET A 72 -0.27 3.93 -9.23
C MET A 72 -0.88 3.76 -7.84
N ILE A 73 -0.06 3.95 -6.81
CA ILE A 73 -0.49 3.96 -5.42
C ILE A 73 -0.47 5.41 -4.95
N TYR A 74 -1.63 5.90 -4.51
CA TYR A 74 -1.81 7.23 -3.95
C TYR A 74 -1.91 7.12 -2.44
N TYR A 75 -1.25 8.00 -1.70
CA TYR A 75 -1.18 7.94 -0.24
C TYR A 75 -1.05 9.34 0.38
N GLY A 76 -1.33 9.43 1.69
CA GLY A 76 -1.31 10.68 2.43
C GLY A 76 -1.66 10.51 3.91
N VAL A 77 -1.57 11.60 4.66
CA VAL A 77 -1.99 11.70 6.07
C VAL A 77 -3.44 12.20 6.24
N ASP A 78 -4.10 12.53 5.12
CA ASP A 78 -5.51 12.89 5.05
C ASP A 78 -6.17 12.22 3.82
N THR A 79 -7.47 12.40 3.67
CA THR A 79 -8.24 11.81 2.56
C THR A 79 -7.94 12.44 1.20
N ASP A 80 -7.32 13.63 1.17
CA ASP A 80 -6.93 14.35 -0.04
C ASP A 80 -5.52 13.90 -0.49
N THR A 81 -5.39 12.58 -0.64
CA THR A 81 -4.17 11.84 -1.02
C THR A 81 -3.59 12.29 -2.37
N ASN A 82 -2.81 13.39 -2.34
CA ASN A 82 -2.19 14.02 -3.51
C ASN A 82 -0.79 13.49 -3.85
N THR A 83 -0.23 12.65 -2.99
CA THR A 83 1.10 12.06 -3.19
C THR A 83 0.93 10.67 -3.79
N SER A 84 1.75 10.35 -4.79
CA SER A 84 1.65 9.08 -5.50
C SER A 84 3.01 8.49 -5.84
N VAL A 85 3.02 7.18 -6.07
CA VAL A 85 4.17 6.42 -6.55
C VAL A 85 3.72 5.38 -7.56
N ALA A 86 4.57 5.07 -8.53
CA ALA A 86 4.36 3.93 -9.40
C ALA A 86 4.49 2.64 -8.58
N GLY A 87 3.45 1.81 -8.62
CA GLY A 87 3.53 0.48 -8.03
C GLY A 87 4.30 -0.46 -8.96
N GLU A 88 5.05 -1.38 -8.38
CA GLU A 88 5.68 -2.47 -9.11
C GLU A 88 4.64 -3.58 -9.32
N ILE A 89 4.50 -4.03 -10.57
CA ILE A 89 3.71 -5.24 -10.87
C ILE A 89 4.61 -6.46 -10.73
N ASN A 90 4.35 -7.26 -9.70
CA ASN A 90 5.08 -8.48 -9.37
C ASN A 90 4.13 -9.67 -9.33
N GLY A 91 3.94 -10.32 -10.48
CA GLY A 91 2.87 -11.31 -10.66
C GLY A 91 1.50 -10.62 -10.63
N ASP A 92 0.59 -11.11 -9.77
CA ASP A 92 -0.75 -10.55 -9.60
C ASP A 92 -0.80 -9.43 -8.54
N TYR A 93 0.34 -8.89 -8.13
CA TYR A 93 0.42 -7.84 -7.11
C TYR A 93 0.85 -6.51 -7.72
N CYS A 94 0.21 -5.44 -7.27
CA CYS A 94 0.70 -4.06 -7.40
C CYS A 94 1.17 -3.61 -6.03
N GLU A 95 2.46 -3.30 -5.88
CA GLU A 95 3.05 -3.01 -4.58
C GLU A 95 4.07 -1.88 -4.58
N ALA A 96 4.16 -1.17 -3.46
CA ALA A 96 5.24 -0.23 -3.18
C ALA A 96 5.51 -0.13 -1.68
N THR A 97 6.79 -0.07 -1.30
CA THR A 97 7.17 0.30 0.08
C THR A 97 7.37 1.80 0.15
N ILE A 98 6.60 2.44 1.02
CA ILE A 98 6.60 3.88 1.17
C ILE A 98 7.26 4.25 2.50
N SER A 99 8.32 5.03 2.44
CA SER A 99 9.02 5.52 3.62
C SER A 99 8.15 6.49 4.42
N TYR A 100 8.25 6.44 5.75
CA TYR A 100 7.59 7.40 6.61
C TYR A 100 8.23 8.79 6.48
N GLY A 101 7.40 9.83 6.50
CA GLY A 101 7.78 11.22 6.25
C GLY A 101 6.58 12.16 6.35
N ALA A 102 6.62 13.27 5.62
CA ALA A 102 5.54 14.26 5.63
C ALA A 102 4.21 13.69 5.08
N ASP A 103 4.30 12.84 4.06
CA ASP A 103 3.15 12.27 3.35
C ASP A 103 2.69 10.92 3.92
N MET A 104 3.41 10.36 4.90
CA MET A 104 3.04 9.14 5.61
C MET A 104 3.62 9.12 7.02
N THR A 105 2.78 9.14 8.04
CA THR A 105 3.21 9.10 9.44
C THR A 105 3.52 7.68 9.91
N ASN A 106 4.56 7.54 10.74
CA ASN A 106 4.88 6.31 11.48
C ASN A 106 4.13 6.19 12.81
N ASP A 107 3.35 7.21 13.18
CA ASP A 107 2.47 7.21 14.35
C ASP A 107 1.23 8.03 14.02
N GLY A 108 0.12 7.34 13.75
CA GLY A 108 -1.15 7.95 13.35
C GLY A 108 -1.84 7.24 12.18
N THR A 109 -2.93 7.83 11.71
CA THR A 109 -3.72 7.31 10.59
C THR A 109 -3.17 7.82 9.27
N ASN A 110 -3.03 6.91 8.31
CA ASN A 110 -2.67 7.18 6.93
C ASN A 110 -3.79 6.71 6.01
N TYR A 111 -3.87 7.32 4.83
CA TYR A 111 -4.89 7.07 3.83
C TYR A 111 -4.23 6.70 2.51
N TRP A 112 -4.88 5.84 1.73
CA TRP A 112 -4.36 5.43 0.42
C TRP A 112 -5.43 4.87 -0.51
N TYR A 113 -5.14 4.85 -1.80
CA TYR A 113 -5.94 4.16 -2.82
C TYR A 113 -5.03 3.75 -4.00
N VAL A 114 -5.55 2.90 -4.88
CA VAL A 114 -4.81 2.42 -6.05
C VAL A 114 -5.58 2.70 -7.32
N GLU A 115 -4.87 3.08 -8.38
CA GLU A 115 -5.37 3.08 -9.75
C GLU A 115 -4.56 2.08 -10.57
N ALA A 116 -5.24 1.15 -11.22
CA ALA A 116 -4.65 0.23 -12.18
C ALA A 116 -5.12 0.59 -13.59
N VAL A 117 -4.22 0.50 -14.56
CA VAL A 117 -4.44 0.95 -15.94
C VAL A 117 -4.10 -0.14 -16.93
N ASN A 118 -4.92 -0.26 -17.97
CA ASN A 118 -4.62 -1.01 -19.17
C ASN A 118 -5.19 -0.33 -20.43
N THR A 119 -5.08 -0.99 -21.58
CA THR A 119 -5.65 -0.50 -22.86
C THR A 119 -7.18 -0.35 -22.87
N ALA A 120 -7.90 -1.01 -21.97
CA ALA A 120 -9.35 -0.90 -21.82
C ALA A 120 -9.77 0.29 -20.95
N GLY A 121 -8.89 0.75 -20.05
CA GLY A 121 -9.11 1.92 -19.21
C GLY A 121 -8.44 1.83 -17.85
N THR A 122 -8.96 2.60 -16.89
CA THR A 122 -8.46 2.72 -15.53
C THR A 122 -9.51 2.23 -14.53
N THR A 123 -9.08 1.43 -13.57
CA THR A 123 -9.88 1.04 -12.41
C THR A 123 -9.27 1.63 -11.15
N ARG A 124 -10.09 2.31 -10.36
CA ARG A 124 -9.72 2.83 -9.03
C ARG A 124 -10.26 1.91 -7.94
N TYR A 125 -9.46 1.70 -6.89
CA TYR A 125 -9.89 0.99 -5.69
C TYR A 125 -9.45 1.73 -4.41
N PRO A 126 -10.38 2.00 -3.48
CA PRO A 126 -11.83 1.84 -3.58
C PRO A 126 -12.43 2.72 -4.70
N SER A 127 -13.64 2.44 -5.15
CA SER A 127 -14.22 3.17 -6.29
C SER A 127 -14.55 4.64 -5.99
N THR A 128 -14.82 4.99 -4.73
CA THR A 128 -15.23 6.35 -4.31
C THR A 128 -14.38 6.95 -3.21
N ASP A 129 -13.97 6.15 -2.22
CA ASP A 129 -13.28 6.63 -1.02
C ASP A 129 -11.79 6.26 -1.02
N THR A 130 -11.12 6.47 0.11
CA THR A 130 -9.74 6.06 0.37
C THR A 130 -9.73 5.03 1.50
N LEU A 131 -8.85 4.04 1.40
CA LEU A 131 -8.55 3.13 2.50
C LEU A 131 -7.80 3.88 3.58
N SER A 132 -7.95 3.43 4.82
CA SER A 132 -7.21 3.95 5.97
C SER A 132 -6.46 2.84 6.70
N PHE A 133 -5.39 3.18 7.39
CA PHE A 133 -4.74 2.30 8.36
C PHE A 133 -4.02 3.13 9.41
N THR A 134 -3.88 2.59 10.62
CA THR A 134 -3.21 3.28 11.73
C THR A 134 -1.87 2.63 11.99
N VAL A 135 -0.81 3.43 11.90
CA VAL A 135 0.54 3.01 12.27
C VAL A 135 0.79 3.37 13.72
N SER A 136 1.39 2.47 14.47
CA SER A 136 1.93 2.76 15.79
C SER A 136 3.41 2.40 15.84
N ILE A 137 4.20 3.24 16.50
CA ILE A 137 5.55 2.87 16.87
C ILE A 137 5.49 1.73 17.87
N SER A 138 6.30 0.68 17.65
CA SER A 138 6.49 -0.32 18.71
C SER A 138 7.24 0.38 19.84
N ASP A 139 6.52 0.74 20.89
CA ASP A 139 7.14 1.10 22.16
C ASP A 139 7.77 -0.18 22.73
N ASN A 140 8.98 -0.50 22.25
CA ASN A 140 9.91 -1.41 22.92
C ASN A 140 10.43 -0.77 24.22
N LYS A 141 9.63 0.07 24.90
CA LYS A 141 9.91 0.42 26.28
C LYS A 141 9.85 -0.90 27.04
N PRO A 142 10.94 -1.34 27.69
CA PRO A 142 10.89 -2.55 28.49
C PRO A 142 9.72 -2.37 29.44
N LYS A 143 8.76 -3.31 29.39
CA LYS A 143 7.63 -3.37 30.30
C LYS A 143 8.20 -3.10 31.69
N ALA A 144 7.84 -1.96 32.29
CA ALA A 144 8.35 -1.59 33.59
C ALA A 144 8.11 -2.79 34.51
N MET A 145 9.18 -3.44 34.96
CA MET A 145 9.05 -4.53 35.90
C MET A 145 8.37 -3.93 37.14
N PRO A 146 7.24 -4.45 37.63
CA PRO A 146 6.47 -3.78 38.68
C PRO A 146 7.13 -3.83 40.06
N TRP A 147 8.41 -4.14 40.18
CA TRP A 147 9.08 -4.42 41.44
C TRP A 147 10.38 -3.65 41.52
N LEU A 148 10.34 -2.46 42.11
CA LEU A 148 11.15 -2.08 43.28
C LEU A 148 10.92 -0.59 43.60
N LEU A 149 9.69 -0.22 43.95
CA LEU A 149 9.47 1.00 44.72
C LEU A 149 9.65 0.64 46.21
N VAL A 150 10.90 0.43 46.62
CA VAL A 150 11.21 0.42 48.06
C VAL A 150 11.15 1.87 48.52
N LEU A 151 10.02 2.23 49.13
CA LEU A 151 9.90 3.43 49.93
C LEU A 151 11.03 3.44 50.97
N LEU A 152 11.94 4.40 50.85
CA LEU A 152 12.78 4.82 51.97
C LEU A 152 11.87 5.51 52.99
N LYS A 153 11.14 4.72 53.79
CA LYS A 153 10.76 5.16 55.13
C LYS A 153 11.98 4.91 56.00
N GLY A 154 12.58 6.01 56.45
CA GLY A 154 13.67 5.96 57.41
C GLY A 154 13.22 5.24 58.66
N ASP A 155 13.99 4.24 59.05
CA ASP A 155 14.22 3.87 60.43
C ASP A 155 15.66 3.34 60.52
N SER A 156 16.45 3.99 61.38
CA SER A 156 17.83 3.64 61.67
C SER A 156 17.91 2.23 62.24
N VAL A 157 18.58 1.33 61.52
CA VAL A 157 19.20 0.14 62.13
C VAL A 157 20.56 -0.07 61.44
N GLU A 158 21.63 -0.11 62.24
CA GLU A 158 23.01 -0.29 61.79
C GLU A 158 23.23 -1.61 61.02
N PRO A 159 24.14 -1.66 60.03
CA PRO A 159 24.42 -2.88 59.28
C PRO A 159 25.49 -3.75 59.97
N PRO A 160 25.32 -5.09 60.07
CA PRO A 160 26.44 -5.97 60.31
C PRO A 160 27.28 -6.13 59.03
N ARG A 161 28.59 -5.92 59.19
CA ARG A 161 29.65 -6.23 58.23
C ARG A 161 29.49 -7.65 57.67
N THR A 162 29.58 -7.84 56.35
CA THR A 162 30.75 -8.42 55.66
C THR A 162 30.48 -8.77 54.18
N SER A 163 31.51 -8.53 53.36
CA SER A 163 31.80 -9.09 52.02
C SER A 163 31.15 -8.48 50.75
N SER A 164 31.94 -7.58 50.16
CA SER A 164 32.14 -7.28 48.72
C SER A 164 31.03 -6.63 47.87
N PRO A 165 31.19 -5.34 47.53
CA PRO A 165 30.61 -4.76 46.33
C PRO A 165 31.70 -4.55 45.26
N TRP A 166 31.54 -5.17 44.09
CA TRP A 166 32.07 -4.60 42.85
C TRP A 166 30.99 -3.67 42.29
N ILE A 167 30.94 -2.45 42.80
CA ILE A 167 30.16 -1.35 42.19
C ILE A 167 31.17 -0.51 41.39
N LEU A 168 31.07 -0.60 40.06
CA LEU A 168 31.75 0.30 39.15
C LEU A 168 31.12 1.70 39.29
N PHE A 169 31.89 2.65 39.80
CA PHE A 169 31.52 4.06 39.83
C PHE A 169 31.61 4.65 38.41
N LEU A 170 30.55 5.29 37.92
CA LEU A 170 30.64 6.35 36.91
C LEU A 170 30.78 7.70 37.64
N PRO A 171 31.67 8.60 37.21
CA PRO A 171 31.93 9.85 37.93
C PRO A 171 30.84 10.88 37.68
N ALA A 172 30.32 11.47 38.76
CA ALA A 172 29.50 12.66 38.71
C ALA A 172 30.38 13.89 38.42
N ILE A 173 29.99 14.65 37.39
CA ILE A 173 30.53 15.97 37.06
C ILE A 173 30.10 16.95 38.16
N ILE A 174 31.07 17.50 38.89
CA ILE A 174 30.84 18.59 39.85
C ILE A 174 31.00 19.91 39.10
N CYS A 175 29.89 20.66 38.98
CA CYS A 175 29.91 22.07 38.58
C CYS A 175 30.19 22.90 39.84
N ASN A 176 31.27 23.66 39.85
CA ASN A 176 31.67 24.55 40.95
C ASN A 176 31.26 25.99 40.62
N PRO A 177 30.59 26.75 41.50
CA PRO A 177 30.42 28.19 41.31
C PRO A 177 31.41 28.95 42.20
N ALA A 178 32.34 29.68 41.59
CA ALA A 178 33.04 30.77 42.26
C ALA A 178 33.51 31.80 41.22
N LEU A 179 32.83 32.95 41.20
CA LEU A 179 33.41 34.30 41.28
C LEU A 179 32.29 35.30 41.58
#